data_AF-A0ABD5Z6T2-F1
#
_entry.id   AF-A0ABD5Z6T2-F1
#
_cell.length_a   1.000
_cell.length_b   1.000
_cell.length_c   1.000
_cell.angle_alpha   90.00
_cell.angle_beta   90.00
_cell.angle_gamma   90.00
#
_symmetry.space_group_name_H-M   'P 1'
#
loop_
_entity.id
_entity.type
_entity.pdbx_description
1 polymer ?
#
loop_
_entity_poly.entity_id
_entity_poly.type
_entity_poly.pdbx_seq_one_letter_code
_entity_poly.pdbx_strand_id
1 'polypeptide(L)'
;MVSSARQDTPSHSTTTQCFSDARETLDREREILDDEIAAFDAFRRRVRSLESISSDASRTDGQVDVNQSTIVPTIGYDAKRSVSPIQEVYLDTVMAVAHYDEEYGEGWFESVATEFNPELASALRDTSGVPEYLKQQFLTAARRARDSRKRVRDRLDREESILDEAATEIAAIRTELIAIESRPFPDCSPAEVERLRDDLDALRARCHEVAKRRQNGDWHQRSPSSSTVPSFNEYLYTETTSSHPVLREIAQVSDEIETVSNQIARWEEI
;
A
#
# COMPACT_ATOMS: atom_id res chain seq x y z
N MET A 1 51.38 8.67 13.73
CA MET A 1 50.40 7.88 12.94
C MET A 1 49.07 8.00 13.66
N VAL A 2 48.30 9.03 13.30
CA VAL A 2 47.00 9.34 13.92
C VAL A 2 45.94 8.64 13.08
N SER A 3 45.34 7.60 13.63
CA SER A 3 44.15 6.96 13.08
C SER A 3 42.96 7.80 13.54
N SER A 4 42.48 8.69 12.66
CA SER A 4 41.26 9.46 12.88
C SER A 4 40.07 8.54 12.64
N ALA A 5 39.47 8.05 13.72
CA ALA A 5 38.16 7.42 13.68
C ALA A 5 37.13 8.53 13.44
N ARG A 6 36.56 8.58 12.22
CA ARG A 6 35.34 9.34 11.96
C ARG A 6 34.25 8.79 12.88
N GLN A 7 33.78 9.62 13.80
CA GLN A 7 32.55 9.35 14.53
C GLN A 7 31.41 9.54 13.54
N ASP A 8 30.80 8.44 13.09
CA ASP A 8 29.47 8.51 12.49
C ASP A 8 28.52 9.05 13.56
N THR A 9 28.06 10.28 13.36
CA THR A 9 27.09 10.94 14.22
C THR A 9 25.77 10.16 14.14
N PRO A 10 25.20 9.69 15.28
CA PRO A 10 24.05 8.79 15.30
C PRO A 10 22.79 9.37 14.61
N SER A 11 22.74 10.69 14.46
CA SER A 11 21.68 11.43 13.76
C SER A 11 21.59 11.09 12.27
N HIS A 12 22.73 10.95 11.56
CA HIS A 12 22.72 10.67 10.13
C HIS A 12 22.33 9.23 9.81
N SER A 13 22.81 8.26 10.59
CA SER A 13 22.48 6.84 10.40
C SER A 13 21.00 6.55 10.63
N THR A 14 20.39 7.21 11.62
CA THR A 14 18.96 7.03 11.94
C THR A 14 18.04 7.57 10.85
N THR A 15 18.47 8.63 10.15
CA THR A 15 17.72 9.25 9.06
C THR A 15 17.71 8.44 7.78
N THR A 16 18.88 7.94 7.40
CA THR A 16 18.99 7.01 6.28
C THR A 16 18.16 5.75 6.56
N GLN A 17 18.12 5.32 7.83
CA GLN A 17 17.29 4.20 8.26
C GLN A 17 15.79 4.50 8.13
N CYS A 18 15.28 5.64 8.62
CA CYS A 18 13.84 5.95 8.54
C CYS A 18 13.30 5.97 7.11
N PHE A 19 14.05 6.55 6.16
CA PHE A 19 13.65 6.51 4.74
C PHE A 19 13.85 5.14 4.09
N SER A 20 14.83 4.35 4.54
CA SER A 20 15.00 2.96 4.07
C SER A 20 13.81 2.11 4.50
N ASP A 21 13.45 2.14 5.79
CA ASP A 21 12.31 1.40 6.36
C ASP A 21 10.99 1.74 5.62
N ALA A 22 10.80 3.03 5.30
CA ALA A 22 9.64 3.50 4.56
C ALA A 22 9.60 2.97 3.12
N ARG A 23 10.75 2.93 2.42
CA ARG A 23 10.86 2.38 1.06
C ARG A 23 10.63 0.87 1.04
N GLU A 24 11.26 0.14 1.96
CA GLU A 24 11.06 -1.32 2.08
C GLU A 24 9.60 -1.67 2.29
N THR A 25 8.88 -0.82 3.03
CA THR A 25 7.44 -1.02 3.26
C THR A 25 6.59 -0.71 2.03
N LEU A 26 6.95 0.31 1.26
CA LEU A 26 6.31 0.57 -0.03
C LEU A 26 6.53 -0.56 -1.03
N ASP A 27 7.75 -1.09 -1.10
CA ASP A 27 8.11 -2.16 -2.03
C ASP A 27 7.36 -3.45 -1.70
N ARG A 28 7.32 -3.85 -0.43
CA ARG A 28 6.54 -5.01 0.02
C ARG A 28 5.06 -4.88 -0.34
N GLU A 29 4.46 -3.74 -0.04
CA GLU A 29 3.04 -3.52 -0.29
C GLU A 29 2.73 -3.47 -1.80
N ARG A 30 3.67 -2.95 -2.61
CA ARG A 30 3.57 -2.98 -4.07
C ARG A 30 3.57 -4.41 -4.60
N GLU A 31 4.48 -5.26 -4.11
CA GLU A 31 4.56 -6.68 -4.51
C GLU A 31 3.26 -7.42 -4.17
N ILE A 32 2.75 -7.26 -2.94
CA ILE A 32 1.46 -7.81 -2.50
C ILE A 32 0.33 -7.39 -3.45
N LEU A 33 0.20 -6.08 -3.72
CA LEU A 33 -0.87 -5.57 -4.58
C LEU A 33 -0.76 -6.04 -6.02
N ASP A 34 0.45 -6.12 -6.58
CA ASP A 34 0.67 -6.58 -7.94
C ASP A 34 0.30 -8.06 -8.09
N ASP A 35 0.67 -8.89 -7.12
CA ASP A 35 0.27 -10.31 -7.04
C ASP A 35 -1.24 -10.47 -6.92
N GLU A 36 -1.90 -9.68 -6.07
CA GLU A 36 -3.35 -9.70 -5.93
C GLU A 36 -4.08 -9.24 -7.20
N ILE A 37 -3.60 -8.18 -7.85
CA ILE A 37 -4.14 -7.72 -9.12
C ILE A 37 -4.05 -8.84 -10.17
N ALA A 38 -2.90 -9.52 -10.24
CA ALA A 38 -2.68 -10.64 -11.14
C ALA A 38 -3.61 -11.82 -10.80
N ALA A 39 -3.78 -12.14 -9.52
CA ALA A 39 -4.65 -13.20 -9.02
C ALA A 39 -6.11 -12.95 -9.37
N PHE A 40 -6.63 -11.74 -9.13
CA PHE A 40 -8.00 -11.40 -9.53
C PHE A 40 -8.19 -11.39 -11.06
N ASP A 41 -7.18 -10.97 -11.84
CA ASP A 41 -7.25 -11.06 -13.30
C ASP A 41 -7.23 -12.52 -13.77
N ALA A 42 -6.48 -13.42 -13.10
CA ALA A 42 -6.51 -14.86 -13.35
C ALA A 42 -7.85 -15.50 -12.97
N PHE A 43 -8.38 -15.18 -11.79
CA PHE A 43 -9.71 -15.58 -11.32
C PHE A 43 -10.77 -15.23 -12.36
N ARG A 44 -10.81 -13.98 -12.81
CA ARG A 44 -11.77 -13.50 -13.81
C ARG A 44 -11.63 -14.23 -15.14
N ARG A 45 -10.41 -14.53 -15.60
CA ARG A 45 -10.20 -15.31 -16.83
C ARG A 45 -10.75 -16.74 -16.67
N ARG A 46 -10.44 -17.43 -15.58
CA ARG A 46 -10.89 -18.80 -15.32
C ARG A 46 -12.40 -18.89 -15.09
N VAL A 47 -12.99 -17.95 -14.36
CA VAL A 47 -14.45 -17.89 -14.17
C VAL A 47 -15.17 -17.69 -15.51
N ARG A 48 -14.65 -16.83 -16.41
CA ARG A 48 -15.22 -16.65 -17.75
C ARG A 48 -15.24 -17.94 -18.57
N SER A 49 -14.22 -18.79 -18.44
CA SER A 49 -14.13 -20.06 -19.17
C SER A 49 -14.98 -21.20 -18.58
N LEU A 50 -15.54 -21.04 -17.37
CA LEU A 50 -16.44 -22.06 -16.82
C LEU A 50 -17.71 -22.17 -17.66
N GLU A 51 -18.15 -23.41 -17.91
CA GLU A 51 -19.43 -23.67 -18.54
C GLU A 51 -20.57 -23.21 -17.63
N SER A 52 -21.50 -22.42 -18.17
CA SER A 52 -22.65 -21.94 -17.41
C SER A 52 -23.90 -22.75 -17.72
N ILE A 53 -24.69 -22.98 -16.68
CA ILE A 53 -25.99 -23.60 -16.81
C ILE A 53 -26.96 -22.48 -17.20
N SER A 54 -27.21 -22.34 -18.50
CA SER A 54 -28.29 -21.48 -19.00
C SER A 54 -29.64 -22.13 -18.71
N SER A 55 -30.57 -21.36 -18.13
CA SER A 55 -31.96 -21.78 -17.95
C SER A 55 -32.76 -21.89 -19.26
N ASP A 56 -32.10 -21.87 -20.43
CA ASP A 56 -32.73 -21.72 -21.75
C ASP A 56 -32.79 -23.04 -22.56
N ALA A 57 -32.75 -24.18 -21.87
CA ALA A 57 -33.04 -25.49 -22.47
C ALA A 57 -34.55 -25.80 -22.40
N SER A 58 -35.39 -24.98 -23.03
CA SER A 58 -36.77 -25.37 -23.41
C SER A 58 -37.40 -24.40 -24.40
N ARG A 59 -36.84 -24.32 -25.61
CA ARG A 59 -37.57 -23.92 -26.82
C ARG A 59 -37.03 -24.63 -28.06
N THR A 60 -37.21 -25.95 -28.11
CA THR A 60 -37.26 -26.67 -29.39
C THR A 60 -38.71 -27.04 -29.65
N ASP A 61 -39.33 -26.26 -30.53
CA ASP A 61 -40.51 -26.63 -31.30
C ASP A 61 -40.18 -27.87 -32.12
N GLY A 62 -41.03 -28.90 -32.05
CA GLY A 62 -40.75 -30.22 -32.61
C GLY A 62 -41.71 -31.30 -32.11
N GLN A 63 -42.96 -31.21 -32.54
CA GLN A 63 -43.93 -32.31 -32.51
C GLN A 63 -43.37 -33.53 -33.26
N VAL A 64 -43.18 -34.69 -32.59
CA VAL A 64 -43.81 -35.99 -32.89
C VAL A 64 -43.31 -37.16 -32.01
N ASP A 65 -44.30 -37.92 -31.54
CA ASP A 65 -44.39 -39.38 -31.36
C ASP A 65 -43.83 -40.14 -30.13
N VAL A 66 -44.60 -41.20 -29.88
CA VAL A 66 -44.83 -42.04 -28.71
C VAL A 66 -43.79 -43.15 -28.52
N ASN A 67 -43.65 -43.58 -27.26
CA ASN A 67 -42.94 -44.77 -26.74
C ASN A 67 -41.42 -44.67 -26.59
N GLN A 68 -40.94 -44.57 -25.34
CA GLN A 68 -40.12 -45.63 -24.71
C GLN A 68 -39.70 -45.29 -23.27
N SER A 69 -39.93 -46.28 -22.41
CA SER A 69 -39.15 -46.66 -21.23
C SER A 69 -38.44 -45.56 -20.43
N THR A 70 -39.03 -45.22 -19.29
CA THR A 70 -38.38 -44.56 -18.15
C THR A 70 -37.14 -45.35 -17.70
N ILE A 71 -35.99 -45.04 -18.27
CA ILE A 71 -34.69 -45.29 -17.63
C ILE A 71 -34.30 -43.95 -17.02
N VAL A 72 -34.60 -43.79 -15.74
CA VAL A 72 -33.97 -42.74 -14.93
C VAL A 72 -32.50 -43.12 -14.86
N PRO A 73 -31.55 -42.35 -15.41
CA PRO A 73 -30.18 -42.51 -14.97
C PRO A 73 -30.18 -41.98 -13.54
N THR A 74 -30.13 -42.89 -12.57
CA THR A 74 -29.68 -42.56 -11.23
C THR A 74 -28.24 -42.08 -11.39
N ILE A 75 -28.06 -40.78 -11.64
CA ILE A 75 -26.80 -40.11 -11.37
C ILE A 75 -26.65 -40.27 -9.86
N GLY A 76 -25.81 -41.22 -9.49
CA GLY A 76 -25.36 -41.39 -8.13
C GLY A 76 -24.73 -40.07 -7.71
N TYR A 77 -25.50 -39.28 -6.97
CA TYR A 77 -24.95 -38.21 -6.15
C TYR A 77 -24.15 -38.91 -5.06
N ASP A 78 -22.90 -39.24 -5.37
CA ASP A 78 -21.88 -39.41 -4.36
C ASP A 78 -21.85 -38.08 -3.59
N ALA A 79 -22.46 -38.09 -2.42
CA ALA A 79 -22.63 -36.96 -1.52
C ALA A 79 -21.30 -36.58 -0.84
N LYS A 80 -20.23 -36.42 -1.61
CA LYS A 80 -19.21 -35.42 -1.31
C LYS A 80 -19.82 -34.10 -1.72
N ARG A 81 -20.05 -33.19 -0.77
CA ARG A 81 -20.45 -31.79 -1.01
C ARG A 81 -19.68 -31.29 -2.24
N SER A 82 -20.34 -31.18 -3.40
CA SER A 82 -19.65 -30.76 -4.62
C SER A 82 -19.29 -29.30 -4.44
N VAL A 83 -17.98 -29.04 -4.35
CA VAL A 83 -17.43 -27.70 -4.26
C VAL A 83 -17.81 -26.96 -5.54
N SER A 84 -18.32 -25.73 -5.43
CA SER A 84 -18.69 -24.95 -6.60
C SER A 84 -17.44 -24.73 -7.49
N PRO A 85 -17.52 -24.88 -8.82
CA PRO A 85 -16.36 -24.61 -9.69
C PRO A 85 -15.80 -23.19 -9.54
N ILE A 86 -16.63 -22.20 -9.18
CA ILE A 86 -16.16 -20.85 -8.88
C ILE A 86 -15.35 -20.83 -7.58
N GLN A 87 -15.75 -21.60 -6.57
CA GLN A 87 -15.00 -21.73 -5.32
C GLN A 87 -13.62 -22.35 -5.56
N GLU A 88 -13.54 -23.42 -6.35
CA GLU A 88 -12.25 -24.03 -6.72
C GLU A 88 -11.34 -23.03 -7.44
N VAL A 89 -11.89 -22.28 -8.40
CA VAL A 89 -11.13 -21.24 -9.10
C VAL A 89 -10.67 -20.14 -8.14
N TYR A 90 -11.46 -19.77 -7.13
CA TYR A 90 -11.06 -18.78 -6.12
C TYR A 90 -9.89 -19.28 -5.27
N LEU A 91 -9.99 -20.52 -4.77
CA LEU A 91 -8.94 -21.18 -4.00
C LEU A 91 -7.62 -21.23 -4.79
N ASP A 92 -7.69 -21.63 -6.06
CA ASP A 92 -6.50 -21.78 -6.92
C ASP A 92 -5.93 -20.46 -7.47
N THR A 93 -6.52 -19.30 -7.15
CA THR A 93 -6.06 -18.01 -7.67
C THR A 93 -5.88 -16.99 -6.58
N VAL A 94 -6.97 -16.47 -6.00
CA VAL A 94 -6.94 -15.40 -5.01
C VAL A 94 -6.33 -15.88 -3.71
N MET A 95 -6.69 -17.08 -3.24
CA MET A 95 -6.10 -17.65 -2.02
C MET A 95 -4.77 -18.38 -2.26
N ALA A 96 -4.35 -18.53 -3.52
CA ALA A 96 -3.09 -19.19 -3.88
C ALA A 96 -1.91 -18.22 -4.00
N VAL A 97 -2.10 -16.93 -3.73
CA VAL A 97 -1.00 -15.96 -3.66
C VAL A 97 -0.09 -16.29 -2.48
N ALA A 98 1.22 -16.12 -2.65
CA ALA A 98 2.21 -16.61 -1.70
C ALA A 98 2.05 -16.00 -0.29
N HIS A 99 1.61 -14.75 -0.23
CA HIS A 99 1.42 -13.99 1.02
C HIS A 99 0.07 -14.24 1.71
N TYR A 100 -0.86 -15.00 1.10
CA TYR A 100 -2.24 -15.08 1.59
C TYR A 100 -2.35 -15.58 3.05
N ASP A 101 -1.65 -16.66 3.36
CA ASP A 101 -1.73 -17.30 4.68
C ASP A 101 -1.07 -16.45 5.78
N GLU A 102 -0.07 -15.65 5.43
CA GLU A 102 0.66 -14.77 6.35
C GLU A 102 -0.12 -13.48 6.61
N GLU A 103 -0.65 -12.85 5.55
CA GLU A 103 -1.32 -11.55 5.62
C GLU A 103 -2.78 -11.66 6.11
N TYR A 104 -3.49 -12.72 5.71
CA TYR A 104 -4.92 -12.87 5.97
C TYR A 104 -5.21 -14.10 6.82
N GLY A 105 -4.76 -15.28 6.37
CA GLY A 105 -5.04 -16.56 7.05
C GLY A 105 -6.54 -16.92 7.16
N GLU A 106 -7.42 -16.18 6.47
CA GLU A 106 -8.86 -16.37 6.52
C GLU A 106 -9.29 -17.60 5.72
N GLY A 107 -10.32 -18.29 6.19
CA GLY A 107 -10.96 -19.37 5.43
C GLY A 107 -11.70 -18.82 4.20
N TRP A 108 -11.88 -19.65 3.16
CA TRP A 108 -12.46 -19.22 1.88
C TRP A 108 -13.80 -18.50 1.99
N PHE A 109 -14.65 -18.89 2.94
CA PHE A 109 -15.97 -18.28 3.09
C PHE A 109 -15.86 -16.85 3.61
N GLU A 110 -14.98 -16.62 4.57
CA GLU A 110 -14.71 -15.29 5.15
C GLU A 110 -14.06 -14.39 4.10
N SER A 111 -13.02 -14.89 3.44
CA SER A 111 -12.35 -14.19 2.33
C SER A 111 -13.32 -13.73 1.24
N VAL A 112 -14.17 -14.63 0.74
CA VAL A 112 -15.17 -14.28 -0.29
C VAL A 112 -16.21 -13.27 0.24
N ALA A 113 -16.60 -13.40 1.51
CA ALA A 113 -17.54 -12.47 2.13
C ALA A 113 -16.95 -11.07 2.28
N THR A 114 -15.66 -10.97 2.65
CA THR A 114 -14.90 -9.73 2.76
C THR A 114 -14.66 -9.10 1.39
N GLU A 115 -14.21 -9.87 0.41
CA GLU A 115 -13.81 -9.37 -0.91
C GLU A 115 -15.00 -9.00 -1.80
N PHE A 116 -16.09 -9.77 -1.74
CA PHE A 116 -17.23 -9.60 -2.65
C PHE A 116 -18.50 -9.17 -1.93
N ASN A 117 -18.98 -10.01 -1.01
CA ASN A 117 -20.04 -9.79 -0.03
C ASN A 117 -20.52 -11.13 0.56
N PRO A 118 -21.18 -11.13 1.73
CA PRO A 118 -21.71 -12.35 2.36
C PRO A 118 -22.73 -13.13 1.50
N GLU A 119 -23.50 -12.44 0.64
CA GLU A 119 -24.51 -13.08 -0.22
C GLU A 119 -23.86 -13.98 -1.28
N LEU A 120 -22.77 -13.52 -1.90
CA LEU A 120 -22.01 -14.30 -2.89
C LEU A 120 -21.27 -15.47 -2.24
N ALA A 121 -20.72 -15.28 -1.03
CA ALA A 121 -20.14 -16.38 -0.27
C ALA A 121 -21.18 -17.47 0.04
N SER A 122 -22.39 -17.06 0.43
CA SER A 122 -23.51 -17.97 0.69
C SER A 122 -23.95 -18.71 -0.57
N ALA A 123 -24.03 -18.02 -1.72
CA ALA A 123 -24.41 -18.61 -3.00
C ALA A 123 -23.48 -19.76 -3.44
N LEU A 124 -22.18 -19.69 -3.12
CA LEU A 124 -21.22 -20.77 -3.39
C LEU A 124 -21.45 -22.02 -2.54
N ARG A 125 -22.02 -21.88 -1.33
CA ARG A 125 -22.37 -23.04 -0.50
C ARG A 125 -23.60 -23.77 -1.00
N ASP A 126 -24.54 -23.03 -1.59
CA ASP A 126 -25.87 -23.54 -1.94
C ASP A 126 -25.94 -24.01 -3.40
N THR A 127 -24.95 -23.67 -4.22
CA THR A 127 -24.96 -23.95 -5.67
C THR A 127 -23.78 -24.84 -6.08
N SER A 128 -24.07 -26.05 -6.56
CA SER A 128 -23.07 -26.97 -7.11
C SER A 128 -22.68 -26.68 -8.57
N GLY A 129 -23.53 -25.95 -9.30
CA GLY A 129 -23.29 -25.52 -10.68
C GLY A 129 -22.90 -24.04 -10.81
N VAL A 130 -22.79 -23.57 -12.06
CA VAL A 130 -22.46 -22.17 -12.37
C VAL A 130 -23.62 -21.52 -13.15
N PRO A 131 -24.68 -21.02 -12.48
CA PRO A 131 -25.70 -20.22 -13.14
C PRO A 131 -25.07 -18.98 -13.79
N GLU A 132 -25.52 -18.62 -15.00
CA GLU A 132 -24.95 -17.48 -15.74
C GLU A 132 -25.05 -16.16 -14.95
N TYR A 133 -26.17 -15.92 -14.25
CA TYR A 133 -26.33 -14.72 -13.43
C TYR A 133 -25.28 -14.65 -12.31
N LEU A 134 -24.99 -15.78 -11.66
CA LEU A 134 -24.04 -15.86 -10.55
C LEU A 134 -22.61 -15.64 -11.06
N LYS A 135 -22.27 -16.27 -12.20
CA LYS A 135 -21.02 -16.05 -12.92
C LYS A 135 -20.78 -14.56 -13.21
N GLN A 136 -21.79 -13.85 -13.73
CA GLN A 136 -21.68 -12.41 -14.01
C GLN A 136 -21.51 -11.56 -12.73
N GLN A 137 -22.16 -11.93 -11.63
CA GLN A 137 -21.97 -11.25 -10.34
C GLN A 137 -20.53 -11.39 -9.83
N PHE A 138 -19.96 -12.60 -9.87
CA PHE A 138 -18.56 -12.83 -9.49
C PHE A 138 -17.57 -12.08 -10.39
N LEU A 139 -17.79 -12.06 -11.71
CA LEU A 139 -16.94 -11.31 -12.63
C LEU A 139 -16.96 -9.80 -12.37
N THR A 140 -18.12 -9.28 -11.96
CA THR A 140 -18.30 -7.87 -11.59
C THR A 140 -17.64 -7.57 -10.26
N ALA A 141 -17.84 -8.41 -9.24
CA ALA A 141 -17.24 -8.26 -7.92
C ALA A 141 -15.70 -8.32 -8.00
N ALA A 142 -15.16 -9.34 -8.67
CA ALA A 142 -13.72 -9.47 -8.87
C ALA A 142 -13.10 -8.33 -9.68
N ARG A 143 -13.84 -7.75 -10.64
CA ARG A 143 -13.39 -6.52 -11.32
C ARG A 143 -13.29 -5.37 -10.33
N ARG A 144 -14.27 -5.17 -9.45
CA ARG A 144 -14.25 -4.10 -8.44
C ARG A 144 -13.10 -4.29 -7.46
N ALA A 145 -12.89 -5.51 -6.95
CA ALA A 145 -11.79 -5.85 -6.06
C ALA A 145 -10.43 -5.53 -6.70
N ARG A 146 -10.22 -5.97 -7.94
CA ARG A 146 -9.03 -5.66 -8.74
C ARG A 146 -8.84 -4.16 -9.00
N ASP A 147 -9.90 -3.47 -9.42
CA ASP A 147 -9.83 -2.03 -9.70
C ASP A 147 -9.62 -1.21 -8.41
N SER A 148 -10.04 -1.70 -7.24
CA SER A 148 -9.72 -1.12 -5.94
C SER A 148 -8.22 -1.19 -5.65
N ARG A 149 -7.62 -2.38 -5.76
CA ARG A 149 -6.18 -2.60 -5.56
C ARG A 149 -5.32 -1.75 -6.47
N LYS A 150 -5.71 -1.59 -7.73
CA LYS A 150 -5.04 -0.67 -8.65
C LYS A 150 -5.01 0.78 -8.18
N ARG A 151 -6.08 1.27 -7.57
CA ARG A 151 -6.10 2.63 -7.02
C ARG A 151 -5.15 2.77 -5.84
N VAL A 152 -5.04 1.74 -5.00
CA VAL A 152 -4.08 1.72 -3.88
C VAL A 152 -2.66 1.65 -4.42
N ARG A 153 -2.38 0.79 -5.41
CA ARG A 153 -1.09 0.69 -6.09
C ARG A 153 -0.67 2.03 -6.71
N ASP A 154 -1.55 2.70 -7.43
CA ASP A 154 -1.28 4.05 -7.97
C ASP A 154 -1.04 5.09 -6.86
N ARG A 155 -1.59 4.87 -5.67
CA ARG A 155 -1.35 5.72 -4.51
C ARG A 155 0.04 5.47 -3.91
N LEU A 156 0.51 4.23 -3.87
CA LEU A 156 1.89 3.92 -3.47
C LEU A 156 2.90 4.58 -4.38
N ASP A 157 2.70 4.55 -5.71
CA ASP A 157 3.61 5.23 -6.66
C ASP A 157 3.73 6.73 -6.39
N ARG A 158 2.62 7.39 -6.01
CA ARG A 158 2.65 8.82 -5.65
C ARG A 158 3.35 9.03 -4.32
N GLU A 159 3.12 8.16 -3.35
CA GLU A 159 3.76 8.25 -2.04
C GLU A 159 5.28 8.03 -2.13
N GLU A 160 5.73 7.07 -2.94
CA GLU A 160 7.16 6.85 -3.24
C GLU A 160 7.79 8.11 -3.85
N SER A 161 7.13 8.71 -4.85
CA SER A 161 7.61 9.95 -5.47
C SER A 161 7.74 11.09 -4.45
N ILE A 162 6.78 11.22 -3.53
CA ILE A 162 6.80 12.22 -2.45
C ILE A 162 7.95 11.93 -1.47
N LEU A 163 8.17 10.67 -1.12
CA LEU A 163 9.28 10.28 -0.25
C LEU A 163 10.63 10.57 -0.87
N ASP A 164 10.82 10.27 -2.16
CA ASP A 164 12.07 10.52 -2.86
C ASP A 164 12.37 12.02 -3.01
N GLU A 165 11.36 12.82 -3.31
CA GLU A 165 11.46 14.29 -3.35
C GLU A 165 11.86 14.83 -1.98
N ALA A 166 11.15 14.43 -0.92
CA ALA A 166 11.44 14.86 0.45
C ALA A 166 12.84 14.42 0.91
N ALA A 167 13.24 13.17 0.65
CA ALA A 167 14.55 12.66 1.02
C ALA A 167 15.67 13.43 0.31
N THR A 168 15.49 13.77 -0.97
CA THR A 168 16.45 14.56 -1.75
C THR A 168 16.61 15.97 -1.16
N GLU A 169 15.50 16.64 -0.83
CA GLU A 169 15.53 17.98 -0.27
C GLU A 169 16.13 18.01 1.13
N ILE A 170 15.78 17.05 1.99
CA ILE A 170 16.32 16.92 3.34
C ILE A 170 17.83 16.64 3.30
N ALA A 171 18.28 15.78 2.37
CA ALA A 171 19.71 15.52 2.18
C ALA A 171 20.47 16.78 1.71
N ALA A 172 19.87 17.60 0.84
CA ALA A 172 20.45 18.87 0.42
C ALA A 172 20.56 19.85 1.61
N ILE A 173 19.50 19.99 2.40
CA ILE A 173 19.50 20.85 3.61
C ILE A 173 20.60 20.41 4.58
N ARG A 174 20.74 19.11 4.85
CA ARG A 174 21.80 18.58 5.73
C ARG A 174 23.19 18.85 5.17
N THR A 175 23.38 18.70 3.87
CA THR A 175 24.67 18.97 3.22
C THR A 175 25.09 20.43 3.42
N GLU A 176 24.15 21.35 3.26
CA GLU A 176 24.37 22.79 3.49
C GLU A 176 24.61 23.08 4.98
N LEU A 177 23.86 22.45 5.89
CA LEU A 177 24.06 22.58 7.32
C LEU A 177 25.46 22.12 7.76
N ILE A 178 25.94 20.97 7.26
CA ILE A 178 27.31 20.48 7.51
C ILE A 178 28.35 21.49 7.02
N ALA A 179 28.10 22.13 5.86
CA ALA A 179 29.00 23.15 5.34
C ALA A 179 29.06 24.39 6.24
N ILE A 180 27.95 24.80 6.85
CA ILE A 180 27.88 25.86 7.86
C ILE A 180 28.63 25.44 9.14
N GLU A 181 28.33 24.26 9.67
CA GLU A 181 28.94 23.73 10.91
C GLU A 181 30.47 23.55 10.77
N SER A 182 30.96 23.25 9.58
CA SER A 182 32.40 23.10 9.32
C SER A 182 33.20 24.41 9.39
N ARG A 183 32.53 25.57 9.51
CA ARG A 183 33.20 26.87 9.59
C ARG A 183 33.81 27.10 10.97
N PRO A 184 35.04 27.62 11.05
CA PRO A 184 35.64 28.00 12.33
C PRO A 184 34.98 29.30 12.83
N PHE A 185 33.84 29.20 13.52
CA PHE A 185 33.09 30.37 14.01
C PHE A 185 33.94 31.41 14.76
N PRO A 186 34.94 31.04 15.60
CA PRO A 186 35.78 32.03 16.29
C PRO A 186 36.63 32.91 15.36
N ASP A 187 36.91 32.44 14.14
CA ASP A 187 37.73 33.16 13.16
C ASP A 187 36.88 33.96 12.16
N CYS A 188 35.55 33.88 12.26
CA CYS A 188 34.63 34.57 11.36
C CYS A 188 34.54 36.07 11.71
N SER A 189 34.60 36.91 10.67
CA SER A 189 34.25 38.32 10.78
C SER A 189 32.75 38.51 11.07
N PRO A 190 32.32 39.65 11.63
CA PRO A 190 30.90 39.91 11.88
C PRO A 190 30.01 39.77 10.63
N ALA A 191 30.52 40.17 9.46
CA ALA A 191 29.80 40.02 8.19
C ALA A 191 29.75 38.57 7.67
N GLU A 192 30.66 37.70 8.11
CA GLU A 192 30.56 36.25 7.86
C GLU A 192 29.52 35.62 8.77
N VAL A 193 29.51 35.99 10.06
CA VAL A 193 28.52 35.49 11.01
C VAL A 193 27.09 35.85 10.57
N GLU A 194 26.85 37.07 10.12
CA GLU A 194 25.53 37.48 9.62
C GLU A 194 25.10 36.63 8.40
N ARG A 195 26.00 36.37 7.46
CA ARG A 195 25.70 35.51 6.31
C ARG A 195 25.38 34.07 6.73
N LEU A 196 26.09 33.52 7.72
CA LEU A 196 25.79 32.19 8.23
C LEU A 196 24.41 32.12 8.90
N ARG A 197 23.95 33.22 9.52
CA ARG A 197 22.58 33.32 10.06
C ARG A 197 21.53 33.36 8.96
N ASP A 198 21.74 34.20 7.95
CA ASP A 198 20.87 34.26 6.78
C ASP A 198 20.76 32.88 6.11
N ASP A 199 21.88 32.17 5.98
CA ASP A 199 21.92 30.81 5.44
C ASP A 199 21.12 29.83 6.32
N LEU A 200 21.28 29.86 7.65
CA LEU A 200 20.50 29.02 8.58
C LEU A 200 18.99 29.34 8.51
N ASP A 201 18.61 30.61 8.41
CA ASP A 201 17.21 31.01 8.26
C ASP A 201 16.62 30.53 6.93
N ALA A 202 17.41 30.54 5.85
CA ALA A 202 17.02 29.94 4.58
C ALA A 202 16.82 28.42 4.70
N LEU A 203 17.68 27.72 5.45
CA LEU A 203 17.50 26.28 5.72
C LEU A 203 16.22 26.00 6.53
N ARG A 204 15.94 26.80 7.57
CA ARG A 204 14.67 26.71 8.33
C ARG A 204 13.45 26.88 7.44
N ALA A 205 13.47 27.92 6.60
CA ALA A 205 12.37 28.20 5.68
C ALA A 205 12.12 27.02 4.72
N ARG A 206 13.18 26.37 4.23
CA ARG A 206 13.06 25.16 3.41
C ARG A 206 12.48 23.99 4.18
N CYS A 207 12.96 23.69 5.40
CA CYS A 207 12.36 22.66 6.26
C CYS A 207 10.85 22.90 6.46
N HIS A 208 10.45 24.14 6.75
CA HIS A 208 9.06 24.52 6.88
C HIS A 208 8.25 24.30 5.60
N GLU A 209 8.81 24.61 4.43
CA GLU A 209 8.13 24.38 3.16
C GLU A 209 7.98 22.89 2.85
N VAL A 210 9.00 22.04 3.11
CA VAL A 210 8.85 20.59 2.97
C VAL A 210 7.77 20.05 3.92
N ALA A 211 7.78 20.49 5.18
CA ALA A 211 6.77 20.07 6.16
C ALA A 211 5.37 20.50 5.74
N LYS A 212 5.24 21.74 5.26
CA LYS A 212 3.99 22.28 4.76
C LYS A 212 3.52 21.54 3.52
N ARG A 213 4.39 21.21 2.56
CA ARG A 213 4.01 20.35 1.41
C ARG A 213 3.61 18.96 1.86
N ARG A 214 4.24 18.38 2.89
CA ARG A 214 3.83 17.08 3.42
C ARG A 214 2.48 17.12 4.14
N GLN A 215 2.21 18.20 4.87
CA GLN A 215 0.97 18.39 5.64
C GLN A 215 -0.20 18.86 4.76
N ASN A 216 0.08 19.70 3.77
CA ASN A 216 -0.89 20.24 2.81
C ASN A 216 -1.00 19.41 1.55
N GLY A 217 -0.06 18.49 1.31
CA GLY A 217 -0.07 17.56 0.19
C GLY A 217 -1.39 16.82 0.21
N ASP A 218 -2.27 17.24 -0.68
CA ASP A 218 -3.67 16.88 -0.78
C ASP A 218 -3.90 15.37 -0.59
N TRP A 219 -4.29 14.98 0.62
CA TRP A 219 -4.89 13.67 0.87
C TRP A 219 -6.20 13.81 1.62
N HIS A 220 -7.10 14.60 1.02
CA HIS A 220 -8.52 14.36 1.14
C HIS A 220 -8.97 13.35 0.07
N GLN A 221 -8.74 12.07 0.33
CA GLN A 221 -9.92 11.22 0.43
C GLN A 221 -10.23 11.12 1.93
N ARG A 222 -10.62 12.25 2.52
CA ARG A 222 -11.57 12.18 3.64
C ARG A 222 -12.78 11.50 3.01
N SER A 223 -12.88 10.19 3.19
CA SER A 223 -14.20 9.63 3.35
C SER A 223 -14.83 10.48 4.47
N PRO A 224 -15.93 11.21 4.24
CA PRO A 224 -16.56 12.04 5.27
C PRO A 224 -17.09 11.20 6.45
N SER A 225 -16.94 9.88 6.39
CA SER A 225 -17.44 8.93 7.36
C SER A 225 -16.32 7.98 7.79
N SER A 226 -15.81 8.23 8.99
CA SER A 226 -15.39 7.23 10.00
C SER A 226 -14.11 7.69 10.68
N SER A 227 -14.23 8.10 11.94
CA SER A 227 -13.14 8.26 12.91
C SER A 227 -12.51 6.92 13.34
N THR A 228 -12.72 5.84 12.57
CA THR A 228 -12.37 4.45 12.95
C THR A 228 -11.44 3.78 11.95
N VAL A 229 -11.22 4.36 10.76
CA VAL A 229 -10.29 3.81 9.75
C VAL A 229 -8.97 4.58 9.84
N PRO A 230 -7.81 3.90 10.00
CA PRO A 230 -6.51 4.55 9.99
C PRO A 230 -6.30 5.39 8.74
N SER A 231 -5.55 6.47 8.86
CA SER A 231 -5.08 7.20 7.68
C SER A 231 -4.21 6.27 6.82
N PHE A 232 -4.03 6.60 5.54
CA PHE A 232 -3.16 5.81 4.67
C PHE A 232 -1.71 5.72 5.14
N ASN A 233 -1.22 6.78 5.78
CA ASN A 233 0.11 6.79 6.38
C ASN A 233 0.17 5.86 7.60
N GLU A 234 -0.87 5.89 8.43
CA GLU A 234 -0.98 4.98 9.56
C GLU A 234 -1.03 3.54 9.08
N TYR A 235 -1.86 3.21 8.08
CA TYR A 235 -1.88 1.89 7.45
C TYR A 235 -0.48 1.49 6.94
N LEU A 236 0.09 2.29 6.04
CA LEU A 236 1.31 1.93 5.33
C LEU A 236 2.50 1.81 6.27
N TYR A 237 2.64 2.70 7.25
CA TYR A 237 3.84 2.79 8.08
C TYR A 237 3.62 2.27 9.50
N THR A 238 2.58 1.45 9.74
CA THR A 238 2.27 0.88 11.08
C THR A 238 3.48 0.16 11.69
N GLU A 239 4.22 -0.61 10.88
CA GLU A 239 5.34 -1.44 11.34
C GLU A 239 6.69 -0.72 11.32
N THR A 240 6.71 0.54 10.88
CA THR A 240 7.94 1.32 10.80
C THR A 240 8.20 2.09 12.09
N THR A 241 9.40 2.64 12.21
CA THR A 241 9.78 3.48 13.35
C THR A 241 8.99 4.79 13.46
N SER A 242 8.27 5.20 12.41
CA SER A 242 7.37 6.35 12.46
C SER A 242 6.27 6.27 11.40
N SER A 243 5.02 6.48 11.80
CA SER A 243 3.90 6.60 10.85
C SER A 243 3.98 7.82 9.93
N HIS A 244 4.94 8.73 10.16
CA HIS A 244 5.16 9.94 9.36
C HIS A 244 6.66 10.16 9.11
N PRO A 245 7.32 9.33 8.29
CA PRO A 245 8.77 9.33 8.12
C PRO A 245 9.32 10.69 7.70
N VAL A 246 8.69 11.35 6.71
CA VAL A 246 9.10 12.69 6.25
C VAL A 246 9.05 13.74 7.38
N LEU A 247 7.99 13.76 8.18
CA LEU A 247 7.83 14.77 9.24
C LEU A 247 8.82 14.54 10.38
N ARG A 248 9.09 13.27 10.71
CA ARG A 248 10.13 12.92 11.68
C ARG A 248 11.49 13.43 11.23
N GLU A 249 11.85 13.22 9.97
CA GLU A 249 13.15 13.64 9.47
C GLU A 249 13.31 15.15 9.39
N ILE A 250 12.23 15.86 9.04
CA ILE A 250 12.22 17.33 9.07
C ILE A 250 12.39 17.84 10.49
N ALA A 251 11.71 17.24 11.48
CA ALA A 251 11.86 17.62 12.88
C ALA A 251 13.32 17.47 13.33
N GLN A 252 13.94 16.34 13.01
CA GLN A 252 15.33 16.08 13.35
C GLN A 252 16.30 17.10 12.72
N VAL A 253 16.15 17.42 11.43
CA VAL A 253 16.98 18.45 10.79
C VAL A 253 16.72 19.83 11.36
N SER A 254 15.49 20.14 11.72
CA SER A 254 15.15 21.42 12.35
C SER A 254 15.85 21.57 13.70
N ASP A 255 15.90 20.50 14.51
CA ASP A 255 16.65 20.48 15.77
C ASP A 255 18.17 20.64 15.57
N GLU A 256 18.73 20.04 14.51
CA GLU A 256 20.14 20.21 14.12
C GLU A 256 20.43 21.67 13.74
N ILE A 257 19.56 22.30 12.94
CA ILE A 257 19.68 23.72 12.56
C ILE A 257 19.65 24.62 13.81
N GLU A 258 18.71 24.39 14.74
CA GLU A 258 18.65 25.16 15.99
C GLU A 258 19.89 24.97 16.86
N THR A 259 20.46 23.76 16.87
CA THR A 259 21.70 23.48 17.59
C THR A 259 22.86 24.32 17.04
N VAL A 260 23.04 24.35 15.71
CA VAL A 260 24.10 25.15 15.08
C VAL A 260 23.85 26.65 15.28
N SER A 261 22.60 27.10 15.18
CA SER A 261 22.24 28.50 15.45
C SER A 261 22.60 28.94 16.87
N ASN A 262 22.32 28.10 17.87
CA ASN A 262 22.68 28.38 19.26
C ASN A 262 24.20 28.38 19.48
N GLN A 263 24.94 27.54 18.76
CA GLN A 263 26.41 27.55 18.80
C GLN A 263 26.95 28.88 18.28
N ILE A 264 26.48 29.37 17.13
CA ILE A 264 26.90 30.66 16.57
C ILE A 264 26.59 31.80 17.54
N ALA A 265 25.39 31.84 18.12
CA ALA A 265 25.01 32.87 19.08
C ALA A 265 25.93 32.92 20.31
N ARG A 266 26.35 31.76 20.82
CA ARG A 266 27.24 31.68 21.99
C ARG A 266 28.63 32.25 21.75
N TRP A 267 29.14 32.24 20.52
CA TRP A 267 30.46 32.77 20.19
C TRP A 267 30.50 34.29 20.05
N GLU A 268 29.35 34.96 19.99
CA GLU A 268 29.29 36.42 19.99
C GLU A 268 29.33 37.04 21.41
N GLU A 269 28.98 36.26 22.44
CA GLU A 269 28.98 36.73 23.83
C GLU A 269 30.38 36.69 24.48
N ILE A 270 31.40 36.18 23.77
CA ILE A 270 32.78 35.99 24.25
C ILE A 270 33.72 36.98 23.55
#